data_AF-A0A3S4DRS3-F1
#
_entry.id   AF-A0A3S4DRS3-F1
#
_cell.length_a   1.000
_cell.length_b   1.000
_cell.length_c   1.000
_cell.angle_alpha   90.00
_cell.angle_beta   90.00
_cell.angle_gamma   90.00
#
_symmetry.space_group_name_H-M   'P 1'
#
loop_
_entity.id
_entity.type
_entity.pdbx_description
1 polymer ?
#
loop_
_entity_poly.entity_id
_entity_poly.type
_entity_poly.pdbx_seq_one_letter_code
_entity_poly.pdbx_strand_id
1 'polypeptide(L)'
;MSQKFLFIDRDGTLIAEPPEDFQVDRLDKLALEPDVIPSLLALQAAGYSLVMITNQDGLGSASFPQDTFDAPHNLMMQILSSQGIQFEDILICPHLPADNCDCRKPKTALVKHYLEPGVINVANSYVIGDRQTDVQLAANMGIQGLLYQRETLGWKEIARQLTQRRSPCPRKSRHQGNAD
;
A
#
# COMPACT_ATOMS: atom_id res chain seq x y z
N MET A 1 -15.05 -15.38 3.77
CA MET A 1 -15.14 -14.49 2.60
C MET A 1 -13.79 -13.83 2.46
N SER A 2 -13.22 -13.77 1.25
CA SER A 2 -11.90 -13.17 1.06
C SER A 2 -11.99 -11.64 1.05
N GLN A 3 -11.10 -10.99 1.78
CA GLN A 3 -11.10 -9.54 2.02
C GLN A 3 -10.24 -8.81 0.97
N LYS A 4 -10.62 -7.59 0.59
CA LYS A 4 -9.85 -6.78 -0.37
C LYS A 4 -8.80 -5.99 0.40
N PHE A 5 -7.53 -6.17 0.06
CA PHE A 5 -6.43 -5.49 0.73
C PHE A 5 -5.68 -4.55 -0.21
N LEU A 6 -5.25 -3.42 0.35
CA LEU A 6 -4.25 -2.55 -0.25
C LEU A 6 -3.00 -2.61 0.62
N PHE A 7 -1.92 -3.14 0.05
CA PHE A 7 -0.59 -3.13 0.65
C PHE A 7 0.12 -1.87 0.15
N ILE A 8 0.37 -0.91 1.02
CA ILE A 8 0.75 0.45 0.64
C ILE A 8 2.14 0.74 1.17
N ASP A 9 3.05 1.18 0.29
CA ASP A 9 4.34 1.69 0.71
C ASP A 9 4.22 3.04 1.44
N ARG A 10 5.19 3.35 2.29
CA ARG A 10 5.20 4.57 3.07
C ARG A 10 5.91 5.71 2.34
N ASP A 11 7.22 5.60 2.21
CA ASP A 11 8.07 6.63 1.62
C ASP A 11 7.85 6.67 0.11
N GLY A 12 7.76 7.86 -0.48
CA GLY A 12 7.47 8.06 -1.90
C GLY A 12 6.02 7.79 -2.30
N THR A 13 5.19 7.28 -1.39
CA THR A 13 3.83 6.82 -1.67
C THR A 13 2.77 7.43 -0.74
N LEU A 14 2.86 7.24 0.58
CA LEU A 14 1.99 7.93 1.55
C LEU A 14 2.53 9.32 1.91
N ILE A 15 3.86 9.40 2.04
CA ILE A 15 4.62 10.61 2.33
C ILE A 15 5.69 10.80 1.27
N ALA A 16 6.12 12.04 1.04
CA ALA A 16 7.23 12.33 0.16
C ALA A 16 8.51 11.71 0.72
N GLU A 17 9.30 11.09 -0.16
CA GLU A 17 10.64 10.60 0.18
C GLU A 17 11.64 11.76 0.08
N PRO A 18 12.38 12.11 1.16
CA PRO A 18 13.37 13.17 1.10
C PRO A 18 14.50 12.81 0.12
N PRO A 19 14.88 13.69 -0.82
CA PRO A 19 15.86 13.36 -1.86
C PRO A 19 17.30 13.30 -1.34
N GLU A 20 17.57 13.76 -0.13
CA GLU A 20 18.92 13.88 0.44
C GLU A 20 19.44 12.56 0.98
N ASP A 21 18.63 11.85 1.77
CA ASP A 21 19.01 10.63 2.49
C ASP A 21 17.96 9.52 2.40
N PHE A 22 16.84 9.76 1.70
CA PHE A 22 15.72 8.84 1.58
C PHE A 22 15.12 8.42 2.94
N GLN A 23 15.30 9.24 3.98
CA GLN A 23 14.86 8.95 5.35
C GLN A 23 14.06 10.11 5.94
N VAL A 24 12.85 9.79 6.41
CA VAL A 24 12.02 10.71 7.19
C VAL A 24 12.35 10.53 8.67
N ASP A 25 13.45 11.13 9.11
CA ASP A 25 14.02 11.06 10.47
C ASP A 25 13.72 12.32 11.32
N ARG A 26 13.04 13.30 10.73
CA ARG A 26 12.68 14.59 11.34
C ARG A 26 11.29 15.03 10.92
N LEU A 27 10.62 15.79 11.79
CA LEU A 27 9.26 16.27 11.58
C LEU A 27 9.15 17.26 10.40
N ASP A 28 10.18 18.05 10.13
CA ASP A 28 10.20 19.03 9.03
C ASP A 28 10.35 18.39 7.65
N LYS A 29 10.79 17.12 7.58
CA LYS A 29 10.81 16.31 6.37
C LYS A 29 9.47 15.63 6.07
N LEU A 30 8.55 15.57 7.06
CA LEU A 30 7.27 14.91 6.88
C LEU A 30 6.33 15.74 5.99
N ALA A 31 6.11 15.27 4.78
CA ALA A 31 5.12 15.82 3.86
C ALA A 31 4.23 14.71 3.33
N LEU A 32 2.91 14.83 3.50
CA LEU A 32 1.96 13.88 2.90
C LEU A 32 1.92 14.03 1.39
N GLU A 33 1.74 12.92 0.68
CA GLU A 33 1.49 12.96 -0.76
C GLU A 33 0.12 13.61 -1.08
N PRO A 34 0.00 14.34 -2.22
CA PRO A 34 -1.26 14.98 -2.60
C PRO A 34 -2.42 13.99 -2.67
N ASP A 35 -3.59 14.43 -2.21
CA ASP A 35 -4.84 13.67 -2.21
C ASP A 35 -4.79 12.33 -1.44
N VAL A 36 -3.74 12.02 -0.66
CA VAL A 36 -3.62 10.73 0.04
C VAL A 36 -4.78 10.50 1.01
N ILE A 37 -5.09 11.48 1.86
CA ILE A 37 -6.15 11.36 2.87
C ILE A 37 -7.53 11.10 2.24
N PRO A 38 -8.07 11.96 1.36
CA PRO A 38 -9.39 11.73 0.77
C PRO A 38 -9.44 10.45 -0.07
N SER A 39 -8.34 10.07 -0.70
CA SER A 39 -8.25 8.84 -1.50
C SER A 39 -8.32 7.58 -0.64
N LEU A 40 -7.57 7.53 0.47
CA LEU A 40 -7.62 6.40 1.40
C LEU A 40 -9.00 6.25 2.05
N LEU A 41 -9.64 7.35 2.43
CA LEU A 41 -11.01 7.33 2.95
C LEU A 41 -12.01 6.77 1.91
N ALA A 42 -11.90 7.19 0.65
CA ALA A 42 -12.75 6.66 -0.42
C ALA A 42 -12.53 5.16 -0.66
N LEU A 43 -11.27 4.70 -0.54
CA LEU A 43 -10.93 3.28 -0.69
C LEU A 43 -11.45 2.44 0.48
N GLN A 44 -11.32 2.92 1.73
CA GLN A 44 -11.93 2.26 2.89
C GLN A 44 -13.46 2.21 2.77
N ALA A 45 -14.11 3.30 2.33
CA ALA A 45 -15.55 3.32 2.07
C ALA A 45 -15.98 2.35 0.97
N ALA A 46 -15.10 2.07 -0.01
CA ALA A 46 -15.31 1.03 -1.01
C ALA A 46 -15.06 -0.40 -0.50
N GLY A 47 -14.67 -0.56 0.77
CA GLY A 47 -14.48 -1.84 1.46
C GLY A 47 -13.09 -2.44 1.28
N TYR A 48 -12.05 -1.61 1.14
CA TYR A 48 -10.66 -2.06 1.21
C TYR A 48 -10.12 -1.96 2.64
N SER A 49 -9.46 -3.02 3.10
CA SER A 49 -8.56 -2.97 4.27
C SER A 49 -7.20 -2.44 3.83
N LEU A 50 -6.57 -1.60 4.66
CA LEU A 50 -5.28 -1.00 4.37
C LEU A 50 -4.20 -1.69 5.21
N VAL A 51 -3.06 -2.01 4.59
CA VAL A 51 -1.87 -2.56 5.25
C VAL A 51 -0.69 -1.73 4.80
N MET A 52 0.10 -1.20 5.73
CA MET A 52 1.32 -0.48 5.41
C MET A 52 2.48 -1.47 5.31
N ILE A 53 3.30 -1.37 4.26
CA ILE A 53 4.51 -2.20 4.13
C ILE A 53 5.70 -1.38 3.63
N THR A 54 6.76 -1.31 4.43
CA THR A 54 7.91 -0.44 4.15
C THR A 54 9.26 -1.09 4.50
N ASN A 55 10.28 -0.74 3.73
CA ASN A 55 11.68 -1.03 4.03
C ASN A 55 12.29 0.23 4.68
N GLN A 56 12.85 0.10 5.89
CA GLN A 56 13.48 1.19 6.64
C GLN A 56 14.94 0.83 6.87
N ASP A 57 15.78 1.15 5.89
CA ASP A 57 17.16 0.71 5.82
C ASP A 57 17.96 1.17 7.05
N GLY A 58 18.32 0.21 7.91
CA GLY A 58 19.14 0.46 9.09
C GLY A 58 18.36 0.98 10.29
N LEU A 59 17.03 0.86 10.33
CA LEU A 59 16.23 1.25 11.49
C LEU A 59 16.69 0.50 12.75
N GLY A 60 16.95 1.26 13.83
CA GLY A 60 17.49 0.74 15.09
C GLY A 60 19.02 0.68 15.13
N SER A 61 19.72 1.05 14.04
CA SER A 61 21.18 1.20 14.03
C SER A 61 21.62 2.56 14.55
N ALA A 62 22.93 2.74 14.78
CA ALA A 62 23.49 4.04 15.17
C ALA A 62 23.29 5.14 14.11
N SER A 63 23.18 4.76 12.82
CA SER A 63 22.93 5.70 11.73
C SER A 63 21.46 6.04 11.54
N PHE A 64 20.54 5.20 12.03
CA PHE A 64 19.11 5.48 12.00
C PHE A 64 18.42 4.96 13.27
N PRO A 65 18.50 5.71 14.38
CA PRO A 65 17.91 5.31 15.66
C PRO A 65 16.39 5.13 15.61
N GLN A 66 15.86 4.25 16.46
CA GLN A 66 14.40 4.02 16.54
C GLN A 66 13.65 5.30 16.90
N ASP A 67 14.13 6.06 17.88
CA ASP A 67 13.46 7.27 18.37
C ASP A 67 13.32 8.35 17.28
N THR A 68 14.27 8.42 16.33
CA THR A 68 14.22 9.38 15.22
C THR A 68 13.22 8.97 14.14
N PHE A 69 12.96 7.67 14.00
CA PHE A 69 11.88 7.16 13.14
C PHE A 69 10.50 7.32 13.81
N ASP A 70 10.43 7.03 15.12
CA ASP A 70 9.17 6.99 15.86
C ASP A 70 8.47 8.35 15.86
N ALA A 71 9.21 9.45 16.01
CA ALA A 71 8.60 10.78 16.06
C ALA A 71 7.79 11.14 14.78
N PRO A 72 8.38 11.17 13.57
CA PRO A 72 7.63 11.43 12.35
C PRO A 72 6.64 10.32 12.00
N HIS A 73 6.97 9.05 12.26
CA HIS A 73 6.06 7.94 12.01
C HIS A 73 4.79 8.05 12.87
N ASN A 74 4.93 8.30 14.17
CA ASN A 74 3.80 8.44 15.09
C ASN A 74 2.95 9.67 14.74
N LEU A 75 3.56 10.79 14.34
CA LEU A 75 2.80 11.96 13.88
C LEU A 75 2.00 11.64 12.61
N MET A 76 2.61 10.98 11.62
CA MET A 76 1.90 10.53 10.42
C MET A 76 0.71 9.62 10.79
N MET A 77 0.93 8.63 11.65
CA MET A 77 -0.12 7.72 12.11
C MET A 77 -1.22 8.46 12.88
N GLN A 78 -0.87 9.43 13.72
CA GLN A 78 -1.83 10.27 14.43
C GLN A 78 -2.68 11.10 13.45
N ILE A 79 -2.06 11.73 12.45
CA ILE A 79 -2.78 12.49 11.42
C ILE A 79 -3.76 11.57 10.70
N LEU A 80 -3.30 10.44 10.16
CA LEU A 80 -4.13 9.51 9.38
C LEU A 80 -5.29 8.95 10.24
N SER A 81 -5.00 8.47 11.44
CA SER A 81 -6.03 7.94 12.35
C SER A 81 -7.05 8.99 12.78
N SER A 82 -6.62 10.23 13.04
CA SER A 82 -7.52 11.34 13.38
C SER A 82 -8.52 11.68 12.27
N GLN A 83 -8.16 11.40 11.01
CA GLN A 83 -9.05 11.58 9.85
C GLN A 83 -9.93 10.36 9.58
N GLY A 84 -9.79 9.28 10.36
CA GLY A 84 -10.54 8.02 10.20
C GLY A 84 -9.84 6.95 9.37
N ILE A 85 -8.58 7.17 8.98
CA ILE A 85 -7.80 6.19 8.22
C ILE A 85 -7.18 5.17 9.17
N GLN A 86 -7.44 3.89 8.93
CA GLN A 86 -7.02 2.80 9.79
C GLN A 86 -6.21 1.80 8.97
N PHE A 87 -5.03 1.45 9.48
CA PHE A 87 -4.22 0.36 8.95
C PHE A 87 -4.44 -0.87 9.80
N GLU A 88 -4.73 -2.00 9.16
CA GLU A 88 -4.91 -3.29 9.80
C GLU A 88 -3.58 -3.81 10.35
N ASP A 89 -2.51 -3.65 9.57
CA ASP A 89 -1.13 -3.95 9.97
C ASP A 89 -0.16 -2.88 9.46
N ILE A 90 0.94 -2.70 10.19
CA ILE A 90 2.11 -1.91 9.78
C ILE A 90 3.32 -2.84 9.77
N LEU A 91 3.79 -3.18 8.57
CA LEU A 91 4.83 -4.17 8.33
C LEU A 91 6.15 -3.47 7.96
N ILE A 92 7.15 -3.56 8.83
CA ILE A 92 8.41 -2.84 8.68
C ILE A 92 9.57 -3.83 8.57
N CYS A 93 10.39 -3.70 7.52
CA CYS A 93 11.70 -4.35 7.45
C CYS A 93 12.80 -3.35 7.84
N PRO A 94 13.48 -3.51 8.99
CA PRO A 94 14.53 -2.58 9.44
C PRO A 94 15.92 -2.83 8.82
N HIS A 95 16.07 -3.93 8.08
CA HIS A 95 17.37 -4.43 7.66
C HIS A 95 17.96 -3.70 6.44
N LEU A 96 19.29 -3.64 6.40
CA LEU A 96 20.05 -3.15 5.26
C LEU A 96 20.02 -4.18 4.11
N PRO A 97 20.23 -3.76 2.85
CA PRO A 97 20.36 -4.68 1.72
C PRO A 97 21.42 -5.77 1.93
N ALA A 98 22.52 -5.44 2.62
CA ALA A 98 23.62 -6.36 2.89
C ALA A 98 23.27 -7.51 3.85
N ASP A 99 22.24 -7.33 4.69
CA ASP A 99 21.84 -8.32 5.70
C ASP A 99 21.17 -9.56 5.08
N ASN A 100 20.77 -9.49 3.79
CA ASN A 100 20.10 -10.57 3.06
C ASN A 100 18.87 -11.17 3.78
N CYS A 101 18.21 -10.38 4.64
CA CYS A 101 17.10 -10.83 5.48
C CYS A 101 15.89 -11.30 4.66
N ASP A 102 14.98 -12.06 5.27
CA ASP A 102 13.83 -12.63 4.58
C ASP A 102 12.62 -11.69 4.46
N CYS A 103 12.61 -10.60 5.23
CA CYS A 103 11.48 -9.67 5.31
C CYS A 103 11.56 -8.48 4.34
N ARG A 104 12.72 -8.18 3.74
CA ARG A 104 12.89 -7.02 2.85
C ARG A 104 12.11 -7.19 1.55
N LYS A 105 11.29 -6.20 1.16
CA LYS A 105 10.64 -6.19 -0.17
C LYS A 105 11.71 -6.32 -1.27
N PRO A 106 11.51 -7.18 -2.30
CA PRO A 106 10.24 -7.78 -2.72
C PRO A 106 9.91 -9.15 -2.10
N LYS A 107 10.64 -9.62 -1.07
CA LYS A 107 10.32 -10.89 -0.40
C LYS A 107 8.98 -10.80 0.33
N THR A 108 8.31 -11.94 0.49
CA THR A 108 6.94 -12.02 1.01
C THR A 108 6.83 -12.41 2.48
N ALA A 109 7.95 -12.49 3.22
CA ALA A 109 7.91 -13.00 4.59
C ALA A 109 7.02 -12.15 5.52
N LEU A 110 6.99 -10.82 5.33
CA LEU A 110 6.13 -9.91 6.11
C LEU A 110 4.63 -10.09 5.82
N VAL A 111 4.28 -10.55 4.62
CA VAL A 111 2.88 -10.68 4.17
C VAL A 111 2.42 -12.14 4.13
N LYS A 112 3.20 -13.05 4.72
CA LYS A 112 2.99 -14.50 4.56
C LYS A 112 1.62 -14.96 5.04
N HIS A 113 1.10 -14.40 6.13
CA HIS A 113 -0.24 -14.72 6.65
C HIS A 113 -1.35 -14.28 5.69
N TYR A 114 -1.15 -13.20 4.94
CA TYR A 114 -2.09 -12.76 3.91
C TYR A 114 -2.16 -13.73 2.72
N LEU A 115 -1.12 -14.52 2.47
CA LEU A 115 -1.08 -15.48 1.36
C LEU A 115 -1.81 -16.79 1.69
N GLU A 116 -2.30 -16.96 2.91
CA GLU A 116 -3.06 -18.14 3.29
C GLU A 116 -4.41 -18.19 2.53
N PRO A 117 -4.86 -19.40 2.11
CA PRO A 117 -6.09 -19.54 1.35
C PRO A 117 -7.30 -18.92 2.06
N GLY A 118 -7.98 -18.01 1.37
CA GLY A 118 -9.21 -17.38 1.86
C GLY A 118 -9.03 -16.09 2.66
N VAL A 119 -7.79 -15.65 2.92
CA VAL A 119 -7.50 -14.36 3.57
C VAL A 119 -7.70 -13.21 2.58
N ILE A 120 -6.88 -13.15 1.52
CA ILE A 120 -6.94 -12.08 0.52
C ILE A 120 -7.83 -12.43 -0.68
N ASN A 121 -8.53 -11.42 -1.19
CA ASN A 121 -9.17 -11.46 -2.49
C ASN A 121 -8.13 -11.07 -3.55
N VAL A 122 -7.39 -12.06 -4.06
CA VAL A 122 -6.28 -11.88 -5.01
C VAL A 122 -6.66 -11.00 -6.22
N ALA A 123 -7.88 -11.17 -6.74
CA ALA A 123 -8.36 -10.43 -7.92
C ALA A 123 -8.65 -8.94 -7.66
N ASN A 124 -8.84 -8.56 -6.39
CA ASN A 124 -9.21 -7.21 -5.97
C ASN A 124 -8.30 -6.70 -4.85
N SER A 125 -7.10 -7.25 -4.72
CA SER A 125 -6.08 -6.77 -3.79
C SER A 125 -4.90 -6.24 -4.59
N TYR A 126 -4.22 -5.24 -4.04
CA TYR A 126 -3.20 -4.50 -4.75
C TYR A 126 -2.00 -4.19 -3.84
N VAL A 127 -0.81 -4.16 -4.43
CA VAL A 127 0.32 -3.42 -3.83
C VAL A 127 0.40 -2.05 -4.51
N ILE A 128 0.56 -0.99 -3.72
CA ILE A 128 0.74 0.39 -4.19
C ILE A 128 2.08 0.87 -3.64
N GLY A 129 3.01 1.21 -4.53
CA GLY A 129 4.32 1.74 -4.16
C GLY A 129 4.98 2.43 -5.34
N ASP A 130 5.96 3.31 -5.10
CA ASP A 130 6.63 4.12 -6.12
C ASP A 130 7.83 3.40 -6.76
N ARG A 131 8.25 2.25 -6.21
CA ARG A 131 9.42 1.50 -6.68
C ARG A 131 9.05 0.20 -7.36
N GLN A 132 9.93 -0.28 -8.24
CA GLN A 132 9.76 -1.56 -8.91
C GLN A 132 9.78 -2.75 -7.93
N THR A 133 10.38 -2.57 -6.76
CA THR A 133 10.34 -3.55 -5.65
C THR A 133 8.92 -3.83 -5.16
N ASP A 134 8.02 -2.84 -5.21
CA ASP A 134 6.62 -3.01 -4.80
C ASP A 134 5.81 -3.74 -5.86
N VAL A 135 6.07 -3.44 -7.14
CA VAL A 135 5.49 -4.19 -8.26
C VAL A 135 5.94 -5.64 -8.23
N GLN A 136 7.22 -5.89 -7.92
CA GLN A 136 7.74 -7.25 -7.78
C GLN A 136 7.18 -7.96 -6.55
N LEU A 137 6.97 -7.26 -5.43
CA LEU A 137 6.25 -7.79 -4.27
C LEU A 137 4.85 -8.24 -4.68
N ALA A 138 4.11 -7.41 -5.42
CA ALA A 138 2.77 -7.74 -5.91
C ALA A 138 2.78 -9.04 -6.74
N ALA A 139 3.74 -9.15 -7.66
CA ALA A 139 3.92 -10.35 -8.46
C ALA A 139 4.20 -11.58 -7.59
N ASN A 140 5.04 -11.45 -6.56
CA ASN A 140 5.36 -12.53 -5.63
C ASN A 140 4.16 -12.94 -4.74
N MET A 141 3.24 -12.01 -4.48
CA MET A 141 1.98 -12.25 -3.79
C MET A 141 0.87 -12.78 -4.72
N GLY A 142 1.09 -12.76 -6.05
CA GLY A 142 0.09 -13.12 -7.05
C GLY A 142 -1.02 -12.08 -7.24
N ILE A 143 -0.81 -10.84 -6.79
CA ILE A 143 -1.79 -9.73 -6.89
C ILE A 143 -1.33 -8.64 -7.86
N GLN A 144 -2.18 -7.67 -8.16
CA GLN A 144 -1.84 -6.58 -9.07
C GLN A 144 -0.96 -5.53 -8.36
N GLY A 145 0.12 -5.09 -9.00
CA GLY A 145 0.95 -3.97 -8.54
C GLY A 145 0.55 -2.67 -9.24
N LEU A 146 0.40 -1.58 -8.49
CA LEU A 146 0.21 -0.23 -8.98
C LEU A 146 1.46 0.59 -8.66
N LEU A 147 2.19 0.98 -9.69
CA LEU A 147 3.39 1.81 -9.55
C LEU A 147 2.97 3.27 -9.37
N TYR A 148 2.95 3.72 -8.12
CA TYR A 148 2.60 5.09 -7.75
C TYR A 148 3.53 6.08 -8.44
N GLN A 149 2.94 7.10 -9.06
CA GLN A 149 3.67 8.20 -9.69
C GLN A 149 2.86 9.46 -9.46
N ARG A 150 3.40 10.40 -8.68
CA ARG A 150 2.70 11.62 -8.24
C ARG A 150 1.89 12.29 -9.36
N GLU A 151 2.47 12.43 -10.55
CA GLU A 151 1.86 13.17 -11.68
C GLU A 151 0.94 12.32 -12.58
N THR A 152 1.23 11.03 -12.76
CA THR A 152 0.56 10.18 -13.79
C THR A 152 -0.39 9.15 -13.17
N LEU A 153 -0.02 8.58 -12.02
CA LEU A 153 -0.79 7.59 -11.27
C LEU A 153 -0.80 7.97 -9.77
N GLY A 154 -1.17 9.21 -9.49
CA GLY A 154 -1.31 9.73 -8.13
C GLY A 154 -2.54 9.17 -7.40
N TRP A 155 -2.70 9.52 -6.13
CA TRP A 155 -3.74 8.97 -5.25
C TRP A 155 -5.16 9.17 -5.77
N LYS A 156 -5.45 10.35 -6.33
CA LYS A 156 -6.76 10.66 -6.93
C LYS A 156 -7.12 9.69 -8.05
N GLU A 157 -6.15 9.36 -8.91
CA GLU A 157 -6.36 8.44 -10.03
C GLU A 157 -6.47 6.99 -9.56
N ILE A 158 -5.65 6.57 -8.58
CA ILE A 158 -5.75 5.25 -7.95
C ILE A 158 -7.14 5.06 -7.32
N ALA A 159 -7.59 6.01 -6.51
CA ALA A 159 -8.91 5.96 -5.89
C ALA A 159 -10.02 5.88 -6.95
N ARG A 160 -9.91 6.65 -8.04
CA ARG A 160 -10.85 6.59 -9.15
C ARG A 160 -10.89 5.20 -9.79
N GLN A 161 -9.74 4.62 -10.13
CA GLN A 161 -9.66 3.31 -10.78
C GLN A 161 -10.24 2.18 -9.92
N LEU A 162 -9.95 2.20 -8.61
CA LEU A 162 -10.32 1.12 -7.71
C LEU A 162 -11.77 1.23 -7.19
N THR A 163 -12.34 2.44 -7.12
CA THR A 163 -13.75 2.62 -6.73
C THR A 163 -14.72 2.49 -7.90
N GLN A 164 -14.33 2.89 -9.12
CA GLN A 164 -15.21 2.85 -10.30
C GLN A 164 -15.30 1.47 -10.97
N ARG A 165 -14.45 0.50 -10.61
CA ARG A 165 -14.49 -0.86 -11.15
C ARG A 165 -15.76 -1.66 -10.80
N ARG A 166 -16.75 -1.07 -10.14
CA ARG A 166 -18.04 -1.70 -9.82
C ARG A 166 -19.15 -1.33 -10.81
N SER A 167 -19.22 -2.11 -11.89
CA SER A 167 -20.49 -2.71 -12.35
C SER A 167 -20.15 -3.92 -13.21
N PRO A 168 -20.50 -5.16 -12.80
CA PRO A 168 -20.59 -6.26 -13.76
C PRO A 168 -21.68 -5.86 -14.75
N CYS A 169 -21.31 -5.61 -16.01
CA CYS A 169 -22.27 -5.44 -17.08
C CYS A 169 -23.20 -6.67 -17.09
N PRO A 170 -24.52 -6.52 -16.97
CA PRO A 170 -25.42 -7.67 -17.01
C PRO A 170 -25.28 -8.32 -18.39
N ARG A 171 -24.78 -9.57 -18.41
CA ARG A 171 -24.75 -10.39 -19.62
C ARG A 171 -26.18 -10.44 -20.17
N LYS A 172 -26.42 -9.82 -21.32
CA LYS A 172 -27.68 -10.00 -22.06
C LYS A 172 -27.83 -11.49 -22.35
N SER A 173 -28.69 -12.18 -21.61
CA SER A 173 -29.17 -13.50 -21.99
C SER A 173 -29.93 -13.34 -23.31
N ARG A 174 -29.34 -13.80 -24.41
CA ARG A 174 -30.07 -14.01 -25.66
C ARG A 174 -31.11 -15.09 -25.38
N HIS A 175 -32.37 -14.69 -25.21
CA HIS A 175 -33.49 -15.59 -25.39
C HIS A 175 -33.56 -15.92 -26.88
N GLN A 176 -33.13 -17.13 -27.23
CA GLN A 176 -33.47 -17.76 -28.50
C GLN A 176 -34.97 -18.08 -28.43
N GLY A 177 -35.79 -17.26 -29.07
CA GLY A 177 -37.20 -17.61 -29.31
C GLY A 177 -37.24 -18.72 -30.35
N ASN A 178 -37.81 -19.86 -29.98
CA ASN A 178 -38.35 -20.83 -30.93
C ASN A 178 -39.57 -20.18 -31.60
N ALA A 179 -39.58 -20.18 -32.93
CA ALA A 179 -40.79 -20.03 -33.72
C ALA A 179 -40.91 -21.30 -34.57
N ASP A 180 -41.94 -22.09 -34.25
CA ASP A 180 -42.57 -23.05 -35.16
C ASP A 180 -43.50 -22.30 -36.13
#